data_AF-W4GCV4-F1
#
_entry.id   AF-W4GCV4-F1
#
_cell.length_a   1.000
_cell.length_b   1.000
_cell.length_c   1.000
_cell.angle_alpha   90.00
_cell.angle_beta   90.00
_cell.angle_gamma   90.00
#
_symmetry.space_group_name_H-M   'P 1'
#
loop_
_entity.id
_entity.type
_entity.pdbx_description
1 polymer ?
#
loop_
_entity_poly.entity_id
_entity_poly.type
_entity_poly.pdbx_seq_one_letter_code
_entity_poly.pdbx_strand_id
1 'polypeptide(L)'
;MYYSRDPSRDGRHRRVQVEIRRSIQNQDMLERLRAFVTTQRRIDGSFLPLSTHLHAALALTSFDAPDLSSPHRQHRVHDPTSLTLFQIHPRTRDAFYRMHRLMYMTLSLPVQPTLKRATWGDWQRAVCRYEPTAWPGLLVIFGKVAAFPRVTLAAPSRPLFPTLHALMAYECASVLRHATRLIVDGVRLDHLLPSSARGLTADWLDVRPPTLLAFAGAASPSITSSSFSSSQPTKADFCDNVHAFLQSVDNMDSFVGELRACLASSLHLTREDDKQRRVFLEPYDATYALARSMDLVVGVYEKLGEYDKALVLLQELLATSVLGHKRGSWYTRLAINLEMHMKQPTDARAVCDTALSDPRVFPADRMDLLRRHRRLAKTPTTEDKEVVVEGCYPTHTIDGRPLNRAVGEKSRFIGYDDDSVTVEALVLQHYKSQGWHGAHDEGASFRSLLGLLLWDVMFLNDVPDVFQTPFQSRPLDMDMRYSDHFYNARAAAIDAVVMKLRASSALDLCAWIAATWHAHQDQYEIG
;
A
#
# COMPACT_ATOMS: atom_id res chain seq x y z
N MET A 1 -24.70 -40.37 14.30
CA MET A 1 -23.85 -39.30 14.88
C MET A 1 -24.09 -38.03 14.11
N TYR A 2 -24.59 -37.01 14.81
CA TYR A 2 -24.95 -35.70 14.28
C TYR A 2 -23.70 -34.93 13.82
N TYR A 3 -23.68 -34.51 12.55
CA TYR A 3 -22.80 -33.44 12.10
C TYR A 3 -23.31 -32.11 12.67
N SER A 4 -22.57 -31.55 13.63
CA SER A 4 -22.76 -30.18 14.09
C SER A 4 -22.34 -29.22 12.97
N ARG A 5 -23.32 -28.54 12.36
CA ARG A 5 -23.07 -27.39 11.48
C ARG A 5 -22.76 -26.19 12.36
N ASP A 6 -21.53 -25.69 12.25
CA ASP A 6 -21.07 -24.45 12.88
C ASP A 6 -21.95 -23.25 12.42
N PRO A 7 -22.76 -22.64 13.32
CA PRO A 7 -23.69 -21.55 12.99
C PRO A 7 -23.00 -20.22 12.65
N SER A 8 -21.68 -20.13 12.83
CA SER A 8 -20.91 -18.88 12.63
C SER A 8 -20.68 -18.51 11.15
N ARG A 9 -20.71 -19.49 10.23
CA ARG A 9 -20.55 -19.27 8.78
C ARG A 9 -21.82 -18.74 8.10
N ASP A 10 -22.98 -19.19 8.56
CA ASP A 10 -24.28 -18.84 7.96
C ASP A 10 -24.68 -17.38 8.28
N GLY A 11 -24.30 -16.89 9.46
CA GLY A 11 -24.48 -15.50 9.88
C GLY A 11 -23.70 -14.49 9.02
N ARG A 12 -22.47 -14.81 8.60
CA ARG A 12 -21.68 -13.92 7.70
C ARG A 12 -22.23 -13.89 6.29
N HIS A 13 -22.65 -15.03 5.73
CA HIS A 13 -23.24 -15.08 4.39
C HIS A 13 -24.57 -14.32 4.32
N ARG A 14 -25.43 -14.45 5.35
CA ARG A 14 -26.68 -13.68 5.44
C ARG A 14 -26.41 -12.17 5.57
N ARG A 15 -25.41 -11.76 6.36
CA ARG A 15 -25.07 -10.34 6.54
C ARG A 15 -24.59 -9.68 5.25
N VAL A 16 -23.75 -10.39 4.49
CA VAL A 16 -23.24 -9.93 3.18
C VAL A 16 -24.37 -9.88 2.13
N GLN A 17 -25.26 -10.87 2.09
CA GLN A 17 -26.42 -10.82 1.19
C GLN A 17 -27.40 -9.70 1.53
N VAL A 18 -27.57 -9.38 2.81
CA VAL A 18 -28.38 -8.24 3.26
C VAL A 18 -27.73 -6.91 2.89
N GLU A 19 -26.41 -6.77 3.02
CA GLU A 19 -25.67 -5.57 2.58
C GLU A 19 -25.71 -5.36 1.07
N ILE A 20 -25.56 -6.44 0.28
CA ILE A 20 -25.67 -6.39 -1.18
C ILE A 20 -27.10 -5.99 -1.59
N ARG A 21 -28.14 -6.58 -0.97
CA ARG A 21 -29.53 -6.18 -1.22
C ARG A 21 -29.79 -4.71 -0.86
N ARG A 22 -29.25 -4.23 0.27
CA ARG A 22 -29.33 -2.81 0.68
C ARG A 22 -28.64 -1.88 -0.30
N SER A 23 -27.46 -2.26 -0.80
CA SER A 23 -26.72 -1.47 -1.80
C SER A 23 -27.48 -1.35 -3.12
N ILE A 24 -28.08 -2.46 -3.58
CA ILE A 24 -28.86 -2.50 -4.83
C ILE A 24 -30.15 -1.68 -4.69
N GLN A 25 -30.87 -1.79 -3.56
CA GLN A 25 -32.06 -0.98 -3.29
C GLN A 25 -31.75 0.54 -3.21
N ASN A 26 -30.61 0.92 -2.64
CA ASN A 26 -30.21 2.33 -2.54
C ASN A 26 -29.83 2.94 -3.89
N GLN A 27 -29.22 2.18 -4.80
CA GLN A 27 -28.94 2.66 -6.16
C GLN A 27 -30.23 2.86 -6.98
N ASP A 28 -31.16 1.91 -6.91
CA ASP A 28 -32.48 1.99 -7.56
C ASP A 28 -33.30 3.18 -7.02
N MET A 29 -33.22 3.46 -5.71
CA MET A 29 -33.85 4.63 -5.10
C MET A 29 -33.30 5.96 -5.65
N LEU A 30 -31.98 6.11 -5.76
CA LEU A 30 -31.34 7.34 -6.24
C LEU A 30 -31.66 7.60 -7.72
N GLU A 31 -31.73 6.55 -8.54
CA GLU A 31 -32.11 6.66 -9.94
C GLU A 31 -33.59 7.04 -10.11
N ARG A 32 -34.49 6.46 -9.31
CA ARG A 32 -35.92 6.84 -9.28
C ARG A 32 -36.13 8.28 -8.83
N LEU A 33 -35.41 8.72 -7.78
CA LEU A 33 -35.44 10.11 -7.32
C LEU A 33 -34.93 11.05 -8.42
N ARG A 34 -33.83 10.70 -9.10
CA ARG A 34 -33.28 11.49 -10.20
C ARG A 34 -34.28 11.61 -11.35
N ALA A 35 -34.89 10.50 -11.77
CA ALA A 35 -35.92 10.48 -12.81
C ALA A 35 -37.12 11.38 -12.42
N PHE A 36 -37.65 11.21 -11.21
CA PHE A 36 -38.78 12.01 -10.70
C PHE A 36 -38.49 13.52 -10.74
N VAL A 37 -37.34 13.94 -10.20
CA VAL A 37 -36.91 15.35 -10.18
C VAL A 37 -36.74 15.93 -11.58
N THR A 38 -36.25 15.12 -12.53
CA THR A 38 -36.07 15.58 -13.91
C THR A 38 -37.38 15.67 -14.70
N THR A 39 -38.39 14.87 -14.35
CA THR A 39 -39.64 14.75 -15.13
C THR A 39 -40.82 15.55 -14.59
N GLN A 40 -40.89 15.79 -13.27
CA GLN A 40 -42.07 16.42 -12.68
C GLN A 40 -41.81 17.87 -12.30
N ARG A 41 -42.55 18.77 -12.96
CA ARG A 41 -42.63 20.19 -12.61
C ARG A 41 -44.05 20.52 -12.19
N ARG A 42 -44.20 21.53 -11.34
CA ARG A 42 -45.49 22.16 -11.12
C ARG A 42 -45.95 22.84 -12.41
N ILE A 43 -47.24 23.13 -12.52
CA ILE A 43 -47.85 23.79 -13.69
C ILE A 43 -47.21 25.18 -13.95
N ASP A 44 -46.65 25.80 -12.91
CA ASP A 44 -45.89 27.06 -12.98
C ASP A 44 -44.40 26.89 -13.36
N GLY A 45 -43.95 25.67 -13.65
CA GLY A 45 -42.56 25.35 -14.03
C GLY A 45 -41.58 25.20 -12.86
N SER A 46 -42.00 25.47 -11.62
CA SER A 46 -41.16 25.30 -10.44
C SER A 46 -40.95 23.83 -10.05
N PHE A 47 -39.85 23.53 -9.37
CA PHE A 47 -39.52 22.17 -8.93
C PHE A 47 -40.46 21.71 -7.81
N LEU A 48 -40.93 20.46 -7.87
CA LEU A 48 -41.64 19.86 -6.74
C LEU A 48 -40.72 19.73 -5.51
N PRO A 49 -41.24 19.89 -4.28
CA PRO A 49 -40.43 19.80 -3.06
C PRO A 49 -39.90 18.37 -2.86
N LEU A 50 -38.59 18.22 -3.06
CA LEU A 50 -37.85 16.96 -2.96
C LEU A 50 -37.94 16.29 -1.58
N SER A 51 -38.13 17.10 -0.54
CA SER A 51 -38.17 16.65 0.86
C SER A 51 -39.25 15.59 1.11
N THR A 52 -40.44 15.77 0.55
CA THR A 52 -41.58 14.86 0.75
C THR A 52 -41.31 13.46 0.18
N HIS A 53 -40.61 13.38 -0.95
CA HIS A 53 -40.26 12.11 -1.60
C HIS A 53 -39.03 11.44 -0.98
N LEU A 54 -38.04 12.22 -0.54
CA LEU A 54 -36.91 11.72 0.26
C LEU A 54 -37.40 11.08 1.57
N HIS A 55 -38.38 11.68 2.24
CA HIS A 55 -39.00 11.12 3.44
C HIS A 55 -39.71 9.78 3.15
N ALA A 56 -40.49 9.69 2.07
CA ALA A 56 -41.16 8.45 1.67
C ALA A 56 -40.16 7.34 1.29
N ALA A 57 -39.10 7.69 0.56
CA ALA A 57 -38.07 6.75 0.14
C ALA A 57 -37.21 6.23 1.31
N LEU A 58 -36.86 7.10 2.27
CA LEU A 58 -36.12 6.72 3.48
C LEU A 58 -36.99 5.90 4.45
N ALA A 59 -38.27 6.25 4.61
CA ALA A 59 -39.21 5.50 5.46
C ALA A 59 -39.46 4.06 4.97
N LEU A 60 -39.41 3.82 3.66
CA LEU A 60 -39.50 2.46 3.09
C LEU A 60 -38.25 1.60 3.33
N THR A 61 -37.12 2.20 3.76
CA THR A 61 -35.86 1.49 4.03
C THR A 61 -35.56 1.27 5.51
N SER A 62 -36.33 1.88 6.42
CA SER A 62 -36.30 1.54 7.85
C SER A 62 -36.99 0.21 8.10
N PHE A 63 -36.37 -0.65 8.91
CA PHE A 63 -36.64 -2.09 9.06
C PHE A 63 -38.00 -2.48 9.69
N ASP A 64 -38.92 -1.53 9.86
CA ASP A 64 -40.27 -1.75 10.36
C ASP A 64 -41.25 -0.98 9.47
N ALA A 65 -41.71 -1.59 8.38
CA ALA A 65 -42.95 -1.16 7.74
C ALA A 65 -44.10 -1.72 8.59
N PRO A 66 -44.94 -0.89 9.23
CA PRO A 66 -46.18 -1.39 9.80
C PRO A 66 -47.08 -1.82 8.65
N ASP A 67 -47.63 -3.01 8.78
CA ASP A 67 -48.70 -3.55 7.94
C ASP A 67 -49.81 -2.51 7.78
N LEU A 68 -50.02 -2.01 6.56
CA LEU A 68 -50.99 -0.95 6.22
C LEU A 68 -52.44 -1.45 6.24
N SER A 69 -52.74 -2.49 7.03
CA SER A 69 -54.02 -3.17 7.08
C SER A 69 -54.74 -3.10 8.44
N SER A 70 -54.29 -2.26 9.39
CA SER A 70 -54.99 -2.09 10.68
C SER A 70 -55.50 -0.66 10.92
N PRO A 71 -56.81 -0.44 11.11
CA PRO A 71 -57.39 0.90 11.17
C PRO A 71 -57.38 1.51 12.58
N HIS A 72 -56.45 1.20 13.47
CA HIS A 72 -56.41 1.80 14.81
C HIS A 72 -54.99 2.13 15.29
N ARG A 73 -54.48 3.32 14.91
CA ARG A 73 -53.50 4.11 15.68
C ARG A 73 -53.41 5.53 15.10
N GLN A 74 -54.46 6.31 15.29
CA GLN A 74 -54.31 7.77 15.35
C GLN A 74 -53.71 8.10 16.72
N HIS A 75 -52.43 8.46 16.77
CA HIS A 75 -51.79 9.38 17.72
C HIS A 75 -50.27 9.17 17.76
N ARG A 76 -49.58 9.80 16.80
CA ARG A 76 -48.30 10.51 16.96
C ARG A 76 -47.88 10.98 15.58
N VAL A 77 -48.43 12.14 15.19
CA VAL A 77 -47.90 12.91 14.07
C VAL A 77 -46.53 13.42 14.53
N HIS A 78 -45.47 12.68 14.22
CA HIS A 78 -44.14 13.30 14.17
C HIS A 78 -44.19 14.29 13.02
N ASP A 79 -43.98 15.57 13.34
CA ASP A 79 -43.92 16.68 12.40
C ASP A 79 -42.96 16.33 11.24
N PRO A 80 -43.43 16.24 9.98
CA PRO A 80 -42.68 15.67 8.86
C PRO A 80 -41.57 16.58 8.31
N THR A 81 -41.07 17.52 9.10
CA THR A 81 -40.24 18.66 8.65
C THR A 81 -38.80 18.70 9.16
N SER A 82 -38.30 17.72 9.93
CA SER A 82 -36.96 17.85 10.53
C SER A 82 -36.03 16.63 10.36
N LEU A 83 -35.83 16.15 9.13
CA LEU A 83 -34.56 15.48 8.81
C LEU A 83 -33.49 16.55 8.57
N THR A 84 -32.86 17.00 9.65
CA THR A 84 -31.70 17.89 9.57
C THR A 84 -30.46 17.04 9.23
N LEU A 85 -30.07 17.05 7.96
CA LEU A 85 -28.82 16.45 7.50
C LEU A 85 -27.68 17.43 7.73
N PHE A 86 -26.72 17.06 8.57
CA PHE A 86 -25.47 17.79 8.75
C PHE A 86 -24.41 17.18 7.85
N GLN A 87 -23.83 17.99 6.96
CA GLN A 87 -22.66 17.61 6.20
C GLN A 87 -21.52 18.58 6.56
N ILE A 88 -20.37 18.02 6.92
CA ILE A 88 -19.16 18.82 7.09
C ILE A 88 -18.82 19.43 5.73
N HIS A 89 -18.63 20.75 5.69
CA HIS A 89 -18.23 21.44 4.47
C HIS A 89 -16.98 20.78 3.86
N PRO A 90 -16.97 20.41 2.56
CA PRO A 90 -15.89 19.62 1.95
C PRO A 90 -14.49 20.17 2.24
N ARG A 91 -14.28 21.48 2.06
CA ARG A 91 -12.96 22.09 2.33
C ARG A 91 -12.50 21.94 3.77
N THR A 92 -13.43 21.99 4.73
CA THR A 92 -13.12 21.81 6.16
C THR A 92 -12.73 20.36 6.43
N ARG A 93 -13.52 19.42 5.91
CA ARG A 93 -13.23 17.99 5.98
C ARG A 93 -11.84 17.68 5.40
N ASP A 94 -11.54 18.22 4.23
CA ASP A 94 -10.30 17.94 3.50
C ASP A 94 -9.07 18.56 4.19
N ALA A 95 -9.24 19.71 4.88
CA ALA A 95 -8.23 20.27 5.76
C ALA A 95 -7.93 19.34 6.96
N PHE A 96 -8.96 18.82 7.64
CA PHE A 96 -8.78 17.87 8.74
C PHE A 96 -8.10 16.56 8.28
N TYR A 97 -8.45 16.05 7.09
CA TYR A 97 -7.78 14.87 6.54
C TYR A 97 -6.32 15.10 6.21
N ARG A 98 -5.95 16.29 5.71
CA ARG A 98 -4.53 16.62 5.50
C ARG A 98 -3.77 16.70 6.82
N MET A 99 -4.34 17.36 7.83
CA MET A 99 -3.76 17.39 9.18
C MET A 99 -3.57 15.98 9.75
N HIS A 100 -4.59 15.11 9.60
CA HIS A 100 -4.52 13.72 10.00
C HIS A 100 -3.39 12.97 9.28
N ARG A 101 -3.34 13.04 7.94
CA ARG A 101 -2.32 12.36 7.13
C ARG A 101 -0.92 12.82 7.51
N LEU A 102 -0.71 14.12 7.73
CA LEU A 102 0.58 14.65 8.16
C LEU A 102 0.97 14.15 9.56
N MET A 103 0.01 14.07 10.48
CA MET A 103 0.28 13.63 11.85
C MET A 103 0.66 12.15 11.93
N TYR A 104 0.10 11.32 11.05
CA TYR A 104 0.28 9.86 11.04
C TYR A 104 1.05 9.34 9.81
N MET A 105 1.76 10.19 9.06
CA MET A 105 2.42 9.80 7.80
C MET A 105 3.52 8.74 7.99
N THR A 106 4.07 8.65 9.19
CA THR A 106 5.12 7.69 9.58
C THR A 106 4.55 6.34 10.04
N LEU A 107 3.23 6.25 10.23
CA LEU A 107 2.55 5.01 10.61
C LEU A 107 2.09 4.24 9.39
N SER A 108 2.25 2.92 9.47
CA SER A 108 1.54 2.00 8.58
C SER A 108 0.12 1.81 9.10
N LEU A 109 -0.82 2.63 8.63
CA LEU A 109 -2.23 2.45 8.96
C LEU A 109 -2.79 1.17 8.33
N PRO A 110 -3.79 0.51 8.94
CA PRO A 110 -4.38 -0.72 8.43
C PRO A 110 -4.82 -0.57 6.97
N VAL A 111 -4.59 -1.62 6.18
CA VAL A 111 -4.99 -1.69 4.78
C VAL A 111 -6.51 -1.53 4.68
N GLN A 112 -6.94 -0.55 3.90
CA GLN A 112 -8.33 -0.24 3.63
C GLN A 112 -9.01 -1.37 2.85
N PRO A 113 -10.34 -1.57 3.01
CA PRO A 113 -11.06 -2.60 2.30
C PRO A 113 -10.88 -2.45 0.79
N THR A 114 -10.40 -3.52 0.15
CA THR A 114 -10.13 -3.51 -1.28
C THR A 114 -11.43 -3.56 -2.07
N LEU A 115 -11.42 -2.93 -3.24
CA LEU A 115 -12.42 -3.21 -4.27
C LEU A 115 -12.38 -4.72 -4.57
N LYS A 116 -13.54 -5.33 -4.84
CA LYS A 116 -13.61 -6.76 -5.19
C LYS A 116 -14.30 -6.91 -6.53
N ARG A 117 -13.55 -7.32 -7.55
CA ARG A 117 -14.04 -7.57 -8.92
C ARG A 117 -14.78 -6.35 -9.50
N ALA A 118 -14.21 -5.15 -9.30
CA ALA A 118 -14.74 -3.88 -9.74
C ALA A 118 -14.50 -3.62 -11.24
N THR A 119 -15.37 -2.80 -11.85
CA THR A 119 -15.16 -2.20 -13.17
C THR A 119 -14.29 -0.94 -13.08
N TRP A 120 -13.81 -0.41 -14.21
CA TRP A 120 -13.11 0.88 -14.23
C TRP A 120 -13.97 2.03 -13.67
N GLY A 121 -15.26 2.07 -14.04
CA GLY A 121 -16.19 3.07 -13.51
C GLY A 121 -16.46 2.93 -12.00
N ASP A 122 -16.43 1.71 -11.45
CA ASP A 122 -16.47 1.50 -10.00
C ASP A 122 -15.23 2.08 -9.31
N TRP A 123 -14.06 1.88 -9.91
CA TRP A 123 -12.80 2.45 -9.44
C TRP A 123 -12.81 3.98 -9.47
N GLN A 124 -13.26 4.61 -10.57
CA GLN A 124 -13.39 6.07 -10.66
C GLN A 124 -14.33 6.63 -9.59
N ARG A 125 -15.42 5.91 -9.29
CA ARG A 125 -16.36 6.28 -8.21
C ARG A 125 -15.79 6.08 -6.81
N ALA A 126 -14.80 5.20 -6.64
CA ALA A 126 -14.23 4.84 -5.35
C ALA A 126 -12.95 5.63 -5.02
N VAL A 127 -12.13 5.96 -6.01
CA VAL A 127 -10.80 6.55 -5.82
C VAL A 127 -10.81 7.90 -5.11
N CYS A 128 -11.87 8.68 -5.29
CA CYS A 128 -12.07 9.97 -4.61
C CYS A 128 -13.01 9.87 -3.38
N ARG A 129 -13.40 8.66 -2.95
CA ARG A 129 -14.25 8.51 -1.76
C ARG A 129 -13.45 8.74 -0.50
N TYR A 130 -14.08 9.43 0.43
CA TYR A 130 -13.54 9.60 1.77
C TYR A 130 -13.80 8.34 2.57
N GLU A 131 -12.73 7.72 3.03
CA GLU A 131 -12.82 6.55 3.89
C GLU A 131 -12.66 6.93 5.37
N PRO A 132 -13.44 6.32 6.27
CA PRO A 132 -13.24 6.45 7.70
C PRO A 132 -11.80 6.06 8.05
N THR A 133 -11.03 7.02 8.53
CA THR A 133 -9.62 6.79 8.86
C THR A 133 -9.49 6.67 10.38
N ALA A 134 -8.78 5.65 10.86
CA ALA A 134 -8.51 5.49 12.28
C ALA A 134 -7.63 6.64 12.78
N TRP A 135 -7.82 7.02 14.05
CA TRP A 135 -7.01 8.04 14.72
C TRP A 135 -6.20 7.37 15.84
N PRO A 136 -5.01 6.82 15.55
CA PRO A 136 -4.21 6.10 16.55
C PRO A 136 -4.00 6.90 17.83
N GLY A 137 -3.74 8.21 17.74
CA GLY A 137 -3.58 9.06 18.92
C GLY A 137 -4.84 9.13 19.80
N LEU A 138 -6.04 9.16 19.20
CA LEU A 138 -7.29 9.08 19.96
C LEU A 138 -7.47 7.70 20.58
N LEU A 139 -7.12 6.63 19.85
CA LEU A 139 -7.18 5.27 20.38
C LEU A 139 -6.24 5.08 21.59
N VAL A 140 -5.06 5.71 21.57
CA VAL A 140 -4.16 5.75 22.73
C VAL A 140 -4.80 6.51 23.89
N ILE A 141 -5.36 7.70 23.64
CA ILE A 141 -6.05 8.50 24.68
C ILE A 141 -7.21 7.73 25.33
N PHE A 142 -7.96 6.95 24.54
CA PHE A 142 -9.07 6.13 25.03
C PHE A 142 -8.64 4.76 25.58
N GLY A 143 -7.33 4.49 25.71
CA GLY A 143 -6.80 3.21 26.22
C GLY A 143 -7.17 2.00 25.35
N LYS A 144 -7.42 2.21 24.06
CA LYS A 144 -7.75 1.15 23.09
C LYS A 144 -6.52 0.57 22.40
N VAL A 145 -5.42 1.31 22.38
CA VAL A 145 -4.15 0.94 21.76
C VAL A 145 -3.02 1.35 22.72
N ALA A 146 -1.94 0.58 22.75
CA ALA A 146 -0.74 0.83 23.55
C ALA A 146 -0.12 2.21 23.24
N ALA A 147 0.52 2.83 24.25
CA ALA A 147 1.05 4.18 24.12
C ALA A 147 2.29 4.22 23.22
N PHE A 148 2.46 5.25 22.39
CA PHE A 148 3.70 5.38 21.63
C PHE A 148 4.91 5.64 22.55
N PRO A 149 6.11 5.14 22.19
CA PRO A 149 7.34 5.48 22.90
C PRO A 149 7.50 6.99 23.04
N ARG A 150 7.87 7.45 24.24
CA ARG A 150 8.06 8.87 24.51
C ARG A 150 9.39 9.31 23.90
N VAL A 151 9.32 10.07 22.82
CA VAL A 151 10.48 10.64 22.12
C VAL A 151 10.49 12.16 22.26
N THR A 152 11.68 12.75 22.42
CA THR A 152 11.83 14.19 22.38
C THR A 152 11.90 14.65 20.93
N LEU A 153 10.89 15.40 20.49
CA LEU A 153 10.89 16.01 19.16
C LEU A 153 11.76 17.27 19.19
N ALA A 154 12.98 17.16 18.67
CA ALA A 154 13.78 18.33 18.35
C ALA A 154 13.21 19.03 17.12
N ALA A 155 13.45 20.34 16.99
CA ALA A 155 13.19 21.04 15.73
C ALA A 155 13.98 20.32 14.63
N PRO A 156 13.33 19.86 13.53
CA PRO A 156 14.01 19.08 12.52
C PRO A 156 15.10 19.95 11.88
N SER A 157 16.32 19.43 11.85
CA SER A 157 17.42 20.09 11.14
C SER A 157 17.12 20.14 9.63
N ARG A 158 16.33 19.17 9.16
CA ARG A 158 15.84 19.07 7.79
C ARG A 158 14.34 18.75 7.82
N PRO A 159 13.47 19.68 7.38
CA PRO A 159 12.03 19.42 7.36
C PRO A 159 11.71 18.33 6.34
N LEU A 160 10.68 17.53 6.65
CA LEU A 160 10.21 16.45 5.78
C LEU A 160 9.72 16.97 4.42
N PHE A 161 9.16 18.19 4.40
CA PHE A 161 8.84 18.93 3.17
C PHE A 161 9.50 20.31 3.22
N PRO A 162 10.49 20.60 2.34
CA PRO A 162 11.19 21.88 2.35
C PRO A 162 10.34 23.05 1.84
N THR A 163 9.39 22.76 0.95
CA THR A 163 8.51 23.77 0.35
C THR A 163 7.05 23.32 0.35
N LEU A 164 6.12 24.27 0.23
CA LEU A 164 4.72 23.95 0.03
C LEU A 164 4.52 23.12 -1.25
N HIS A 165 5.27 23.41 -2.30
CA HIS A 165 5.20 22.65 -3.55
C HIS A 165 5.61 21.19 -3.35
N ALA A 166 6.69 20.92 -2.60
CA ALA A 166 7.11 19.56 -2.28
C ALA A 166 6.04 18.78 -1.50
N LEU A 167 5.37 19.45 -0.54
CA LEU A 167 4.22 18.86 0.15
C LEU A 167 3.07 18.55 -0.81
N MET A 168 2.69 19.49 -1.68
CA MET A 168 1.59 19.29 -2.63
C MET A 168 1.92 18.18 -3.64
N ALA A 169 3.16 18.12 -4.15
CA ALA A 169 3.62 17.05 -5.04
C ALA A 169 3.56 15.68 -4.34
N TYR A 170 4.01 15.59 -3.10
CA TYR A 170 3.90 14.35 -2.33
C TYR A 170 2.44 13.93 -2.07
N GLU A 171 1.56 14.87 -1.72
CA GLU A 171 0.13 14.59 -1.53
C GLU A 171 -0.51 14.08 -2.83
N CYS A 172 -0.23 14.73 -3.96
CA CYS A 172 -0.71 14.33 -5.28
C CYS A 172 -0.20 12.92 -5.65
N ALA A 173 1.11 12.67 -5.51
CA ALA A 173 1.69 11.36 -5.77
C ALA A 173 1.15 10.27 -4.83
N SER A 174 0.86 10.61 -3.57
CA SER A 174 0.25 9.68 -2.61
C SER A 174 -1.17 9.30 -3.00
N VAL A 175 -1.95 10.25 -3.53
CA VAL A 175 -3.29 9.98 -4.08
C VAL A 175 -3.20 9.07 -5.31
N LEU A 176 -2.27 9.34 -6.23
CA LEU A 176 -2.02 8.48 -7.40
C LEU A 176 -1.57 7.07 -7.00
N ARG A 177 -0.75 6.95 -5.95
CA ARG A 177 -0.32 5.65 -5.40
C ARG A 177 -1.48 4.89 -4.76
N HIS A 178 -2.35 5.57 -4.03
CA HIS A 178 -3.58 4.96 -3.50
C HIS A 178 -4.48 4.49 -4.66
N ALA A 179 -4.68 5.33 -5.68
CA ALA A 179 -5.42 5.00 -6.88
C ALA A 179 -4.88 3.73 -7.56
N THR A 180 -3.56 3.64 -7.69
CA THR A 180 -2.87 2.46 -8.24
C THR A 180 -3.12 1.20 -7.41
N ARG A 181 -3.10 1.29 -6.07
CA ARG A 181 -3.41 0.13 -5.20
C ARG A 181 -4.84 -0.37 -5.40
N LEU A 182 -5.80 0.55 -5.51
CA LEU A 182 -7.20 0.17 -5.78
C LEU A 182 -7.36 -0.56 -7.13
N ILE A 183 -6.56 -0.20 -8.14
CA ILE A 183 -6.49 -0.93 -9.41
C ILE A 183 -5.99 -2.36 -9.15
N VAL A 184 -4.82 -2.48 -8.54
CA VAL A 184 -4.12 -3.76 -8.31
C VAL A 184 -4.94 -4.74 -7.48
N ASP A 185 -5.61 -4.23 -6.45
CA ASP A 185 -6.28 -5.07 -5.45
C ASP A 185 -7.69 -5.50 -5.87
N GLY A 186 -8.31 -4.81 -6.83
CA GLY A 186 -9.76 -4.93 -6.98
C GLY A 186 -10.38 -4.74 -8.35
N VAL A 187 -9.70 -4.10 -9.30
CA VAL A 187 -10.25 -3.94 -10.66
C VAL A 187 -9.99 -5.21 -11.46
N ARG A 188 -11.00 -5.71 -12.17
CA ARG A 188 -10.81 -6.89 -13.01
C ARG A 188 -9.94 -6.56 -14.22
N LEU A 189 -9.06 -7.49 -14.59
CA LEU A 189 -8.12 -7.33 -15.69
C LEU A 189 -8.80 -6.97 -17.03
N ASP A 190 -9.99 -7.53 -17.30
CA ASP A 190 -10.73 -7.29 -18.54
C ASP A 190 -11.37 -5.88 -18.64
N HIS A 191 -11.39 -5.13 -17.54
CA HIS A 191 -11.88 -3.75 -17.51
C HIS A 191 -10.75 -2.71 -17.49
N LEU A 192 -9.48 -3.12 -17.53
CA LEU A 192 -8.34 -2.19 -17.44
C LEU A 192 -7.98 -1.56 -18.78
N LEU A 193 -8.05 -2.34 -19.85
CA LEU A 193 -7.69 -1.91 -21.20
C LEU A 193 -8.77 -2.32 -22.20
N PRO A 194 -9.22 -1.40 -23.09
CA PRO A 194 -10.02 -1.79 -24.23
C PRO A 194 -9.18 -2.65 -25.20
N SER A 195 -9.83 -3.50 -25.99
CA SER A 195 -9.14 -4.37 -26.95
C SER A 195 -8.27 -3.60 -27.95
N SER A 196 -8.64 -2.36 -28.27
CA SER A 196 -7.89 -1.47 -29.17
C SER A 196 -6.61 -0.88 -28.57
N ALA A 197 -6.45 -0.94 -27.25
CA ALA A 197 -5.27 -0.41 -26.55
C ALA A 197 -4.26 -1.50 -26.17
N ARG A 198 -4.42 -2.73 -26.68
CA ARG A 198 -3.46 -3.82 -26.47
C ARG A 198 -2.24 -3.67 -27.38
N GLY A 199 -1.09 -4.05 -26.85
CA GLY A 199 0.21 -3.88 -27.48
C GLY A 199 0.81 -2.49 -27.28
N LEU A 200 2.13 -2.42 -27.41
CA LEU A 200 2.90 -1.18 -27.38
C LEU A 200 2.74 -0.40 -28.70
N THR A 201 2.33 0.86 -28.59
CA THR A 201 2.25 1.81 -29.72
C THR A 201 3.30 2.91 -29.59
N ALA A 202 3.62 3.58 -30.70
CA ALA A 202 4.53 4.74 -30.66
C ALA A 202 3.99 5.85 -29.74
N ASP A 203 2.69 6.15 -29.81
CA ASP A 203 2.03 7.12 -28.95
C ASP A 203 2.14 6.78 -27.45
N TRP A 204 2.19 5.48 -27.12
CA TRP A 204 2.40 5.05 -25.74
C TRP A 204 3.84 5.31 -25.30
N LEU A 205 4.83 5.16 -26.17
CA LEU A 205 6.24 5.44 -25.84
C LEU A 205 6.50 6.93 -25.57
N ASP A 206 5.80 7.81 -26.27
CA ASP A 206 5.96 9.26 -26.16
C ASP A 206 5.54 9.80 -24.78
N VAL A 207 6.52 10.31 -24.04
CA VAL A 207 6.27 10.95 -22.73
C VAL A 207 5.79 12.38 -22.98
N ARG A 208 4.47 12.57 -22.89
CA ARG A 208 3.85 13.90 -22.90
C ARG A 208 4.16 14.66 -21.61
N PRO A 209 4.13 16.01 -21.62
CA PRO A 209 4.24 16.78 -20.39
C PRO A 209 3.08 16.43 -19.43
N PRO A 210 3.32 16.41 -18.11
CA PRO A 210 2.28 16.07 -17.14
C PRO A 210 1.16 17.11 -17.18
N THR A 211 -0.08 16.63 -17.12
CA THR A 211 -1.28 17.46 -17.01
C THR A 211 -1.55 17.87 -15.56
N LEU A 212 -0.95 17.16 -14.60
CA LEU A 212 -1.10 17.47 -13.19
C LEU A 212 -0.27 18.68 -12.76
N LEU A 213 -0.93 19.69 -12.17
CA LEU A 213 -0.34 20.97 -11.78
C LEU A 213 0.87 20.82 -10.85
N ALA A 214 0.88 19.78 -10.01
CA ALA A 214 1.98 19.52 -9.08
C ALA A 214 3.28 19.08 -9.79
N PHE A 215 3.20 18.64 -11.05
CA PHE A 215 4.33 18.13 -11.83
C PHE A 215 4.53 18.86 -13.15
N ALA A 216 3.61 19.73 -13.55
CA ALA A 216 3.79 20.66 -14.66
C ALA A 216 4.89 21.67 -14.29
N GLY A 217 6.15 21.37 -14.61
CA GLY A 217 7.27 22.28 -14.36
C GLY A 217 7.05 23.66 -15.02
N ALA A 218 7.87 24.64 -14.67
CA ALA A 218 7.85 25.99 -15.25
C ALA A 218 8.14 26.05 -16.77
N ALA A 219 8.42 24.89 -17.41
CA ALA A 219 8.78 24.74 -18.81
C ALA A 219 7.62 24.24 -19.69
N SER A 220 6.37 24.58 -19.36
CA SER A 220 5.27 24.46 -20.31
C SER A 220 5.22 25.73 -21.18
N PRO A 221 5.48 25.66 -22.50
CA PRO A 221 5.40 26.82 -23.39
C PRO A 221 3.96 27.31 -23.62
N SER A 222 2.97 26.80 -22.89
CA SER A 222 1.62 27.37 -22.80
C SER A 222 1.42 28.29 -21.58
N ILE A 223 2.47 28.54 -20.78
CA ILE A 223 2.54 29.67 -19.84
C ILE A 223 3.36 30.81 -20.46
N THR A 224 3.22 31.02 -21.77
CA THR A 224 3.59 32.30 -22.40
C THR A 224 2.35 33.16 -22.50
N SER A 225 2.25 34.10 -21.57
CA SER A 225 1.73 35.45 -21.78
C SER A 225 0.56 35.59 -22.78
N SER A 226 -0.65 35.27 -22.36
CA SER A 226 -1.87 35.92 -22.93
C SER A 226 -3.14 35.75 -22.09
N SER A 227 -3.12 35.04 -20.97
CA SER A 227 -4.27 34.99 -20.05
C SER A 227 -3.81 34.84 -18.60
N PHE A 228 -3.15 35.89 -18.09
CA PHE A 228 -2.93 36.05 -16.65
C PHE A 228 -4.28 36.21 -15.94
N SER A 229 -4.78 35.12 -15.35
CA SER A 229 -5.48 35.21 -14.07
C SER A 229 -4.41 35.29 -12.98
N SER A 230 -4.50 36.31 -12.14
CA SER A 230 -3.44 36.84 -11.27
C SER A 230 -3.25 36.11 -9.93
N SER A 231 -3.33 34.78 -9.87
CA SER A 231 -3.11 34.06 -8.60
C SER A 231 -2.32 32.77 -8.80
N GLN A 232 -1.21 32.64 -8.06
CA GLN A 232 -0.51 31.37 -7.86
C GLN A 232 -1.51 30.27 -7.45
N PRO A 233 -1.35 29.03 -7.94
CA PRO A 233 -2.26 27.95 -7.60
C PRO A 233 -2.31 27.73 -6.09
N THR A 234 -3.51 27.68 -5.55
CA THR A 234 -3.78 27.42 -4.14
C THR A 234 -3.62 25.93 -3.83
N LYS A 235 -3.54 25.57 -2.54
CA LYS A 235 -3.53 24.16 -2.12
C LYS A 235 -4.78 23.38 -2.57
N ALA A 236 -5.91 24.07 -2.80
CA ALA A 236 -7.12 23.43 -3.28
C ALA A 236 -7.00 23.06 -4.75
N ASP A 237 -6.38 23.93 -5.56
CA ASP A 237 -6.25 23.73 -7.00
C ASP A 237 -5.44 22.47 -7.34
N PHE A 238 -4.37 22.18 -6.58
CA PHE A 238 -3.61 20.93 -6.73
C PHE A 238 -4.47 19.69 -6.44
N CYS A 239 -5.22 19.69 -5.33
CA CYS A 239 -6.08 18.58 -4.95
C CYS A 239 -7.22 18.36 -5.95
N ASP A 240 -7.88 19.45 -6.35
CA ASP A 240 -9.01 19.41 -7.28
C ASP A 240 -8.56 18.94 -8.66
N ASN A 241 -7.36 19.34 -9.11
CA ASN A 241 -6.77 18.89 -10.37
C ASN A 241 -6.51 17.37 -10.40
N VAL A 242 -5.91 16.79 -9.34
CA VAL A 242 -5.69 15.34 -9.27
C VAL A 242 -7.00 14.58 -9.19
N HIS A 243 -7.98 15.06 -8.41
CA HIS A 243 -9.30 14.43 -8.35
C HIS A 243 -10.04 14.49 -9.68
N ALA A 244 -9.99 15.63 -10.38
CA ALA A 244 -10.60 15.79 -11.69
C ALA A 244 -9.99 14.82 -12.71
N PHE A 245 -8.65 14.69 -12.73
CA PHE A 245 -7.95 13.73 -13.56
C PHE A 245 -8.39 12.28 -13.27
N LEU A 246 -8.42 11.88 -12.00
CA LEU A 246 -8.83 10.52 -11.62
C LEU A 246 -10.29 10.20 -11.97
N GLN A 247 -11.16 11.21 -11.99
CA GLN A 247 -12.56 11.05 -12.37
C GLN A 247 -12.77 11.02 -13.89
N SER A 248 -11.86 11.60 -14.67
CA SER A 248 -11.98 11.71 -16.12
C SER A 248 -11.12 10.73 -16.91
N VAL A 249 -10.11 10.12 -16.29
CA VAL A 249 -9.17 9.23 -16.99
C VAL A 249 -9.86 7.99 -17.55
N ASP A 250 -9.69 7.74 -18.84
CA ASP A 250 -10.49 6.78 -19.60
C ASP A 250 -10.16 5.31 -19.29
N ASN A 251 -8.87 5.01 -19.12
CA ASN A 251 -8.37 3.65 -18.97
C ASN A 251 -6.98 3.63 -18.32
N MET A 252 -6.46 2.42 -18.10
CA MET A 252 -5.18 2.23 -17.42
C MET A 252 -3.99 2.81 -18.20
N ASP A 253 -3.97 2.76 -19.53
CA ASP A 253 -2.86 3.32 -20.32
C ASP A 253 -2.78 4.85 -20.18
N SER A 254 -3.91 5.55 -20.26
CA SER A 254 -3.97 7.00 -20.03
C SER A 254 -3.51 7.36 -18.60
N PHE A 255 -3.92 6.56 -17.61
CA PHE A 255 -3.49 6.74 -16.22
C PHE A 255 -1.98 6.54 -16.05
N VAL A 256 -1.42 5.48 -16.63
CA VAL A 256 0.01 5.18 -16.56
C VAL A 256 0.84 6.19 -17.35
N GLY A 257 0.33 6.68 -18.49
CA GLY A 257 0.97 7.76 -19.25
C GLY A 257 1.16 9.02 -18.40
N GLU A 258 0.14 9.41 -17.62
CA GLU A 258 0.27 10.54 -16.68
C GLU A 258 1.26 10.24 -15.55
N LEU A 259 1.26 9.02 -14.98
CA LEU A 259 2.25 8.60 -13.97
C LEU A 259 3.69 8.72 -14.51
N ARG A 260 3.92 8.28 -15.74
CA ARG A 260 5.22 8.36 -16.42
C ARG A 260 5.65 9.81 -16.62
N ALA A 261 4.75 10.66 -17.10
CA ALA A 261 4.99 12.08 -17.28
C ALA A 261 5.33 12.79 -15.95
N CYS A 262 4.58 12.48 -14.89
CA CYS A 262 4.83 13.01 -13.55
C CYS A 262 6.19 12.54 -13.01
N LEU A 263 6.52 11.25 -13.18
CA LEU A 263 7.79 10.69 -12.73
C LEU A 263 8.96 11.35 -13.46
N ALA A 264 8.91 11.44 -14.79
CA ALA A 264 9.92 12.10 -15.60
C ALA A 264 10.15 13.55 -15.15
N SER A 265 9.08 14.33 -14.96
CA SER A 265 9.17 15.70 -14.46
C SER A 265 9.76 15.79 -13.04
N SER A 266 9.33 14.90 -12.14
CA SER A 266 9.84 14.88 -10.75
C SER A 266 11.34 14.59 -10.66
N LEU A 267 11.88 13.75 -11.56
CA LEU A 267 13.30 13.45 -11.65
C LEU A 267 14.13 14.65 -12.12
N HIS A 268 13.54 15.57 -12.89
CA HIS A 268 14.21 16.81 -13.25
C HIS A 268 14.23 17.81 -12.09
N LEU A 269 13.13 17.91 -11.34
CA LEU A 269 12.98 18.84 -10.21
C LEU A 269 13.85 18.46 -9.00
N THR A 270 14.08 17.18 -8.76
CA THR A 270 14.79 16.69 -7.57
C THR A 270 16.32 16.87 -7.62
N ARG A 271 16.94 17.14 -8.78
CA ARG A 271 18.42 17.09 -8.93
C ARG A 271 19.21 18.10 -8.09
N GLU A 272 18.61 19.21 -7.66
CA GLU A 272 19.30 20.22 -6.83
C GLU A 272 19.08 20.04 -5.32
N ASP A 273 17.90 19.59 -4.89
CA ASP A 273 17.54 19.45 -3.48
C ASP A 273 18.01 18.11 -2.84
N ASP A 274 18.23 17.07 -3.65
CA ASP A 274 18.44 15.69 -3.17
C ASP A 274 19.77 15.50 -2.41
N LYS A 275 20.80 16.30 -2.73
CA LYS A 275 22.12 16.20 -2.07
C LYS A 275 22.07 16.52 -0.57
N GLN A 276 21.03 17.22 -0.11
CA GLN A 276 20.86 17.60 1.28
C GLN A 276 19.75 16.81 1.99
N ARG A 277 19.10 15.85 1.34
CA ARG A 277 18.04 15.06 1.99
C ARG A 277 18.64 13.92 2.83
N ARG A 278 18.01 13.59 3.96
CA ARG A 278 18.33 12.36 4.68
C ARG A 278 17.80 11.16 3.90
N VAL A 279 18.61 10.11 3.75
CA VAL A 279 18.23 8.90 2.99
C VAL A 279 16.91 8.30 3.46
N PHE A 280 16.67 8.29 4.78
CA PHE A 280 15.44 7.75 5.36
C PHE A 280 14.19 8.61 5.16
N LEU A 281 14.34 9.82 4.61
CA LEU A 281 13.21 10.67 4.22
C LEU A 281 12.78 10.46 2.76
N GLU A 282 13.51 9.67 1.96
CA GLU A 282 13.16 9.29 0.59
C GLU A 282 11.70 8.82 0.42
N PRO A 283 11.09 8.04 1.35
CA PRO A 283 9.71 7.57 1.19
C PRO A 283 8.65 8.68 1.17
N TYR A 284 9.01 9.87 1.65
CA TYR A 284 8.17 11.06 1.69
C TYR A 284 8.39 11.98 0.48
N ASP A 285 9.09 11.49 -0.55
CA ASP A 285 9.25 12.20 -1.81
C ASP A 285 8.15 11.84 -2.80
N ALA A 286 7.78 12.81 -3.64
CA ALA A 286 6.81 12.57 -4.70
C ALA A 286 7.33 11.54 -5.73
N THR A 287 8.62 11.63 -6.09
CA THR A 287 9.30 10.71 -7.00
C THR A 287 9.24 9.28 -6.48
N TYR A 288 9.46 9.08 -5.18
CA TYR A 288 9.36 7.77 -4.54
C TYR A 288 7.93 7.19 -4.66
N ALA A 289 6.91 8.00 -4.36
CA ALA A 289 5.52 7.55 -4.46
C ALA A 289 5.11 7.22 -5.91
N LEU A 290 5.57 8.00 -6.89
CA LEU A 290 5.36 7.75 -8.32
C LEU A 290 6.07 6.47 -8.78
N ALA A 291 7.34 6.29 -8.43
CA ALA A 291 8.09 5.07 -8.75
C ALA A 291 7.49 3.82 -8.08
N ARG A 292 6.97 3.94 -6.84
CA ARG A 292 6.21 2.85 -6.19
C ARG A 292 4.92 2.52 -6.93
N SER A 293 4.29 3.50 -7.57
CA SER A 293 3.08 3.29 -8.36
C SER A 293 3.41 2.56 -9.65
N MET A 294 4.47 2.98 -10.33
CA MET A 294 5.02 2.31 -11.51
C MET A 294 5.43 0.85 -11.22
N ASP A 295 6.12 0.58 -10.10
CA ASP A 295 6.48 -0.78 -9.64
C ASP A 295 5.25 -1.70 -9.52
N LEU A 296 4.13 -1.17 -9.00
CA LEU A 296 2.88 -1.92 -8.88
C LEU A 296 2.24 -2.19 -10.26
N VAL A 297 2.26 -1.18 -11.14
CA VAL A 297 1.68 -1.26 -12.49
C VAL A 297 2.42 -2.26 -13.38
N VAL A 298 3.73 -2.41 -13.24
CA VAL A 298 4.52 -3.46 -13.95
C VAL A 298 3.86 -4.82 -13.79
N GLY A 299 3.53 -5.21 -12.54
CA GLY A 299 2.89 -6.49 -12.25
C GLY A 299 1.46 -6.61 -12.82
N VAL A 300 0.79 -5.49 -13.09
CA VAL A 300 -0.53 -5.49 -13.75
C VAL A 300 -0.40 -5.75 -15.25
N TYR A 301 0.52 -5.06 -15.95
CA TYR A 301 0.78 -5.32 -17.37
C TYR A 301 1.29 -6.75 -17.62
N GLU A 302 2.15 -7.29 -16.74
CA GLU A 302 2.59 -8.68 -16.84
C GLU A 302 1.42 -9.69 -16.71
N LYS A 303 0.42 -9.40 -15.86
CA LYS A 303 -0.81 -10.21 -15.76
C LYS A 303 -1.73 -10.07 -16.96
N LEU A 304 -1.69 -8.91 -17.64
CA LEU A 304 -2.42 -8.67 -18.88
C LEU A 304 -1.74 -9.30 -20.11
N GLY A 305 -0.49 -9.76 -19.98
CA GLY A 305 0.33 -10.27 -21.09
C GLY A 305 1.00 -9.17 -21.92
N GLU A 306 0.94 -7.92 -21.44
CA GLU A 306 1.51 -6.73 -22.08
C GLU A 306 2.98 -6.56 -21.64
N TYR A 307 3.82 -7.56 -21.97
CA TYR A 307 5.20 -7.63 -21.51
C TYR A 307 6.09 -6.54 -22.10
N ASP A 308 5.79 -6.09 -23.31
CA ASP A 308 6.44 -4.96 -23.98
C ASP A 308 6.32 -3.66 -23.17
N LYS A 309 5.10 -3.29 -22.73
CA LYS A 309 4.87 -2.16 -21.82
C LYS A 309 5.61 -2.37 -20.50
N ALA A 310 5.53 -3.57 -19.92
CA ALA A 310 6.22 -3.88 -18.68
C ALA A 310 7.75 -3.71 -18.77
N LEU A 311 8.37 -4.07 -19.92
CA LEU A 311 9.80 -3.85 -20.16
C LEU A 311 10.15 -2.36 -20.17
N VAL A 312 9.36 -1.52 -20.83
CA VAL A 312 9.58 -0.06 -20.84
C VAL A 312 9.51 0.51 -19.43
N LEU A 313 8.47 0.16 -18.66
CA LEU A 313 8.33 0.63 -17.28
C LEU A 313 9.49 0.17 -16.39
N LEU A 314 9.97 -1.07 -16.55
CA LEU A 314 11.13 -1.58 -15.82
C LEU A 314 12.42 -0.82 -16.17
N GLN A 315 12.62 -0.46 -17.43
CA GLN A 315 13.76 0.36 -17.86
C GLN A 315 13.68 1.78 -17.27
N GLU A 316 12.50 2.40 -17.29
CA GLU A 316 12.27 3.72 -16.66
C GLU A 316 12.52 3.68 -15.15
N LEU A 317 12.05 2.65 -14.46
CA LEU A 317 12.32 2.43 -13.04
C LEU A 317 13.82 2.26 -12.77
N LEU A 318 14.53 1.48 -13.59
CA LEU A 318 15.99 1.31 -13.48
C LEU A 318 16.78 2.60 -13.75
N ALA A 319 16.22 3.54 -14.50
CA ALA A 319 16.82 4.86 -14.71
C ALA A 319 16.68 5.78 -13.48
N THR A 320 15.76 5.49 -12.56
CA THR A 320 15.59 6.27 -11.33
C THR A 320 16.69 6.01 -10.29
N SER A 321 16.91 6.99 -9.41
CA SER A 321 17.76 6.85 -8.21
C SER A 321 16.98 6.33 -6.99
N VAL A 322 15.65 6.43 -7.00
CA VAL A 322 14.79 6.01 -5.90
C VAL A 322 14.55 4.50 -5.91
N LEU A 323 14.11 3.94 -4.78
CA LEU A 323 13.81 2.51 -4.63
C LEU A 323 15.00 1.60 -4.95
N GLY A 324 16.21 1.99 -4.56
CA GLY A 324 17.43 1.21 -4.82
C GLY A 324 17.33 -0.27 -4.44
N HIS A 325 16.65 -0.58 -3.33
CA HIS A 325 16.39 -1.95 -2.86
C HIS A 325 15.54 -2.82 -3.82
N LYS A 326 14.85 -2.23 -4.81
CA LYS A 326 14.06 -2.96 -5.81
C LYS A 326 14.83 -3.24 -7.11
N ARG A 327 16.01 -2.66 -7.29
CA ARG A 327 16.77 -2.78 -8.55
C ARG A 327 17.05 -4.23 -8.95
N GLY A 328 17.46 -5.08 -8.01
CA GLY A 328 17.69 -6.49 -8.29
C GLY A 328 16.43 -7.24 -8.70
N SER A 329 15.30 -6.98 -8.03
CA SER A 329 13.98 -7.47 -8.43
C SER A 329 13.60 -6.99 -9.83
N TRP A 330 13.83 -5.72 -10.18
CA TRP A 330 13.51 -5.16 -11.49
C TRP A 330 14.36 -5.78 -12.60
N TYR A 331 15.68 -5.90 -12.40
CA TYR A 331 16.54 -6.62 -13.34
C TYR A 331 16.12 -8.08 -13.52
N THR A 332 15.72 -8.75 -12.43
CA THR A 332 15.24 -10.12 -12.48
C THR A 332 13.96 -10.23 -13.31
N ARG A 333 12.97 -9.35 -13.08
CA ARG A 333 11.74 -9.30 -13.89
C ARG A 333 12.03 -8.95 -15.35
N LEU A 334 12.90 -7.99 -15.61
CA LEU A 334 13.30 -7.57 -16.96
C LEU A 334 13.92 -8.75 -17.73
N ALA A 335 14.86 -9.47 -17.10
CA ALA A 335 15.47 -10.66 -17.70
C ALA A 335 14.46 -11.80 -17.91
N ILE A 336 13.53 -12.03 -16.97
CA ILE A 336 12.44 -13.01 -17.14
C ILE A 336 11.57 -12.66 -18.34
N ASN A 337 11.17 -11.39 -18.45
CA ASN A 337 10.28 -10.95 -19.51
C ASN A 337 10.95 -11.07 -20.89
N LEU A 338 12.23 -10.71 -21.00
CA LEU A 338 13.00 -10.91 -22.22
C LEU A 338 13.17 -12.39 -22.59
N GLU A 339 13.57 -13.24 -21.64
CA GLU A 339 13.82 -14.68 -21.87
C GLU A 339 12.53 -15.42 -22.21
N MET A 340 11.52 -15.32 -21.33
CA MET A 340 10.34 -16.19 -21.37
C MET A 340 9.24 -15.67 -22.29
N HIS A 341 9.07 -14.34 -22.37
CA HIS A 341 7.92 -13.73 -23.05
C HIS A 341 8.31 -13.12 -24.40
N MET A 342 9.42 -12.38 -24.48
CA MET A 342 9.92 -11.82 -25.76
C MET A 342 10.76 -12.80 -26.58
N LYS A 343 11.18 -13.92 -25.99
CA LYS A 343 12.07 -14.93 -26.62
C LYS A 343 13.41 -14.34 -27.09
N GLN A 344 13.95 -13.40 -26.30
CA GLN A 344 15.23 -12.73 -26.52
C GLN A 344 16.23 -13.13 -25.43
N PRO A 345 16.79 -14.37 -25.45
CA PRO A 345 17.71 -14.84 -24.41
C PRO A 345 19.05 -14.10 -24.42
N THR A 346 19.49 -13.58 -25.57
CA THR A 346 20.71 -12.76 -25.69
C THR A 346 20.58 -11.45 -24.93
N ASP A 347 19.44 -10.77 -25.08
CA ASP A 347 19.15 -9.50 -24.41
C ASP A 347 18.92 -9.74 -22.92
N ALA A 348 18.25 -10.83 -22.55
CA ALA A 348 18.11 -11.25 -21.16
C ALA A 348 19.48 -11.47 -20.49
N ARG A 349 20.45 -12.05 -21.21
CA ARG A 349 21.82 -12.24 -20.70
C ARG A 349 22.54 -10.90 -20.54
N ALA A 350 22.45 -10.00 -21.52
CA ALA A 350 23.03 -8.66 -21.43
C ALA A 350 22.46 -7.84 -20.26
N VAL A 351 21.17 -8.00 -19.99
CA VAL A 351 20.52 -7.44 -18.80
C VAL A 351 21.12 -8.01 -17.51
N CYS A 352 21.34 -9.32 -17.43
CA CYS A 352 22.02 -9.91 -16.28
C CYS A 352 23.46 -9.40 -16.11
N ASP A 353 24.23 -9.24 -17.19
CA ASP A 353 25.59 -8.68 -17.14
C ASP A 353 25.59 -7.23 -16.61
N THR A 354 24.64 -6.43 -17.08
CA THR A 354 24.42 -5.06 -16.58
C THR A 354 24.07 -5.06 -15.10
N ALA A 355 23.17 -5.95 -14.67
CA ALA A 355 22.75 -6.06 -13.28
C ALA A 355 23.90 -6.49 -12.34
N LEU A 356 24.75 -7.41 -12.79
CA LEU A 356 25.92 -7.85 -12.04
C LEU A 356 26.99 -6.77 -11.97
N SER A 357 27.04 -5.86 -12.94
CA SER A 357 27.94 -4.71 -12.94
C SER A 357 27.41 -3.51 -12.13
N ASP A 358 26.11 -3.47 -11.81
CA ASP A 358 25.50 -2.38 -11.04
C ASP A 358 25.81 -2.51 -9.54
N PRO A 359 26.59 -1.58 -8.94
CA PRO A 359 26.93 -1.62 -7.52
C PRO A 359 25.73 -1.39 -6.59
N ARG A 360 24.60 -0.88 -7.11
CA ARG A 360 23.38 -0.61 -6.33
C ARG A 360 22.47 -1.83 -6.19
N VAL A 361 22.77 -2.94 -6.86
CA VAL A 361 22.01 -4.18 -6.72
C VAL A 361 22.34 -4.84 -5.39
N PHE A 362 21.31 -5.07 -4.58
CA PHE A 362 21.46 -5.62 -3.24
C PHE A 362 22.10 -7.02 -3.28
N PRO A 363 23.03 -7.38 -2.37
CA PRO A 363 23.77 -8.63 -2.45
C PRO A 363 22.90 -9.89 -2.55
N ALA A 364 21.75 -9.91 -1.86
CA ALA A 364 20.81 -11.03 -1.90
C ALA A 364 20.26 -11.30 -3.32
N ASP A 365 19.95 -10.24 -4.07
CA ASP A 365 19.39 -10.35 -5.42
C ASP A 365 20.44 -10.79 -6.46
N ARG A 366 21.73 -10.53 -6.18
CA ARG A 366 22.84 -10.87 -7.09
C ARG A 366 22.94 -12.37 -7.33
N MET A 367 22.59 -13.20 -6.33
CA MET A 367 22.67 -14.65 -6.45
C MET A 367 21.68 -15.19 -7.48
N ASP A 368 20.45 -14.70 -7.49
CA ASP A 368 19.44 -15.12 -8.45
C ASP A 368 19.75 -14.65 -9.87
N LEU A 369 20.33 -13.44 -10.00
CA LEU A 369 20.86 -12.93 -11.27
C LEU A 369 22.04 -13.78 -11.79
N LEU A 370 22.98 -14.18 -10.91
CA LEU A 370 24.10 -15.06 -11.27
C LEU A 370 23.61 -16.43 -11.74
N ARG A 371 22.66 -17.04 -11.01
CA ARG A 371 22.06 -18.33 -11.39
C ARG A 371 21.41 -18.23 -12.77
N ARG A 372 20.66 -17.17 -13.04
CA ARG A 372 20.04 -16.94 -14.36
C ARG A 372 21.08 -16.70 -15.45
N HIS A 373 22.07 -15.84 -15.22
CA HIS A 373 23.14 -15.59 -16.19
C HIS A 373 23.83 -16.90 -16.60
N ARG A 374 24.18 -17.75 -15.63
CA ARG A 374 24.78 -19.07 -15.90
C ARG A 374 23.86 -19.97 -16.71
N ARG A 375 22.55 -20.01 -16.40
CA ARG A 375 21.58 -20.80 -17.17
C ARG A 375 21.48 -20.31 -18.62
N LEU A 376 21.45 -19.00 -18.83
CA LEU A 376 21.41 -18.37 -20.16
C LEU A 376 22.73 -18.53 -20.94
N ALA A 377 23.86 -18.69 -20.25
CA ALA A 377 25.16 -18.90 -20.85
C ALA A 377 25.43 -20.35 -21.28
N LYS A 378 24.72 -21.33 -20.70
CA LYS A 378 24.84 -22.75 -21.07
C LYS A 378 24.09 -23.02 -22.39
N THR A 379 24.76 -23.65 -23.35
CA THR A 379 24.10 -24.44 -24.40
C THR A 379 23.59 -25.76 -23.81
N PRO A 380 22.50 -26.35 -24.34
CA PRO A 380 21.74 -27.45 -23.71
C PRO A 380 22.45 -28.83 -23.66
N THR A 381 23.78 -28.89 -23.72
CA THR A 381 24.55 -30.14 -23.86
C THR A 381 25.58 -30.41 -22.76
N THR A 382 25.70 -29.56 -21.74
CA THR A 382 26.66 -29.80 -20.64
C THR A 382 25.93 -30.12 -19.34
N GLU A 383 26.12 -31.37 -18.90
CA GLU A 383 25.63 -31.99 -17.67
C GLU A 383 25.66 -31.04 -16.47
N ASP A 384 24.54 -31.02 -15.75
CA ASP A 384 24.29 -30.19 -14.59
C ASP A 384 25.17 -30.61 -13.41
N LYS A 385 26.35 -30.00 -13.31
CA LYS A 385 26.99 -29.81 -12.01
C LYS A 385 26.40 -28.55 -11.40
N GLU A 386 25.39 -28.74 -10.54
CA GLU A 386 24.97 -27.70 -9.58
C GLU A 386 26.21 -27.25 -8.81
N VAL A 387 26.64 -26.01 -9.06
CA VAL A 387 27.66 -25.38 -8.23
C VAL A 387 26.96 -24.99 -6.94
N VAL A 388 27.15 -25.83 -5.93
CA VAL A 388 26.83 -25.56 -4.52
C VAL A 388 27.40 -24.21 -4.15
N VAL A 389 26.53 -23.27 -3.79
CA VAL A 389 26.90 -22.00 -3.17
C VAL A 389 27.07 -22.25 -1.67
N GLU A 390 28.10 -21.63 -1.08
CA GLU A 390 28.54 -21.78 0.31
C GLU A 390 27.41 -21.92 1.34
N GLY A 391 27.54 -22.95 2.18
CA GLY A 391 26.61 -23.33 3.22
C GLY A 391 25.80 -24.59 2.86
N CYS A 392 26.44 -25.76 2.85
CA CYS A 392 25.70 -27.03 2.90
C CYS A 392 25.04 -27.13 4.29
N TYR A 393 23.86 -26.56 4.43
CA TYR A 393 23.07 -26.77 5.64
C TYR A 393 22.55 -28.22 5.64
N PRO A 394 22.52 -28.89 6.80
CA PRO A 394 21.94 -30.22 6.88
C PRO A 394 20.45 -30.14 6.51
N THR A 395 20.10 -30.79 5.40
CA THR A 395 18.71 -30.90 4.95
C THR A 395 18.07 -32.11 5.63
N HIS A 396 17.02 -31.87 6.39
CA HIS A 396 16.19 -32.93 6.98
C HIS A 396 14.87 -33.02 6.19
N THR A 397 14.54 -34.22 5.74
CA THR A 397 13.29 -34.49 5.02
C THR A 397 12.32 -35.20 5.94
N ILE A 398 11.08 -34.69 5.99
CA ILE A 398 9.96 -35.33 6.68
C ILE A 398 8.85 -35.62 5.68
N ASP A 399 8.19 -36.75 5.85
CA ASP A 399 7.05 -37.13 5.01
C ASP A 399 5.74 -36.58 5.59
N GLY A 400 4.88 -36.05 4.73
CA GLY A 400 3.57 -35.52 5.09
C GLY A 400 2.49 -35.96 4.10
N ARG A 401 1.32 -36.36 4.60
CA ARG A 401 0.16 -36.72 3.78
C ARG A 401 -0.60 -35.46 3.35
N PRO A 402 -0.62 -35.07 2.05
CA PRO A 402 -1.25 -33.82 1.62
C PRO A 402 -2.79 -33.94 1.58
N LEU A 403 -3.48 -32.87 1.95
CA LEU A 403 -4.95 -32.72 1.90
C LEU A 403 -5.43 -31.98 0.65
N ASN A 404 -4.60 -31.10 0.08
CA ASN A 404 -4.88 -30.39 -1.17
C ASN A 404 -3.66 -30.39 -2.10
N ARG A 405 -3.92 -30.28 -3.41
CA ARG A 405 -2.88 -30.23 -4.47
C ARG A 405 -3.20 -29.18 -5.55
N ALA A 406 -3.97 -28.15 -5.21
CA ALA A 406 -4.33 -27.08 -6.14
C ALA A 406 -3.27 -25.97 -6.16
N VAL A 407 -2.89 -25.52 -7.36
CA VAL A 407 -1.99 -24.37 -7.54
C VAL A 407 -2.68 -23.10 -7.03
N GLY A 408 -1.98 -22.31 -6.21
CA GLY A 408 -2.49 -21.05 -5.65
C GLY A 408 -3.23 -21.18 -4.32
N GLU A 409 -3.37 -22.39 -3.77
CA GLU A 409 -3.86 -22.60 -2.41
C GLU A 409 -2.70 -22.87 -1.44
N LYS A 410 -2.85 -22.47 -0.17
CA LYS A 410 -1.92 -22.88 0.89
C LYS A 410 -1.99 -24.40 1.05
N SER A 411 -0.84 -25.06 0.97
CA SER A 411 -0.73 -26.51 1.17
C SER A 411 -1.11 -26.90 2.60
N ARG A 412 -1.94 -27.94 2.73
CA ARG A 412 -2.41 -28.52 3.98
C ARG A 412 -2.06 -30.00 4.05
N PHE A 413 -1.78 -30.48 5.26
CA PHE A 413 -1.35 -31.84 5.53
C PHE A 413 -2.16 -32.45 6.67
N ILE A 414 -2.18 -33.78 6.75
CA ILE A 414 -2.69 -34.50 7.92
C ILE A 414 -1.58 -34.53 8.97
N GLY A 415 -1.86 -33.95 10.14
CA GLY A 415 -0.97 -33.92 11.30
C GLY A 415 -0.77 -35.28 11.94
N TYR A 416 0.16 -35.35 12.89
CA TYR A 416 0.41 -36.55 13.70
C TYR A 416 -0.76 -36.85 14.67
N ASP A 417 -1.63 -35.88 14.88
CA ASP A 417 -2.90 -35.91 15.64
C ASP A 417 -4.13 -36.09 14.74
N ASP A 418 -3.93 -36.42 13.45
CA ASP A 418 -4.96 -36.55 12.41
C ASP A 418 -5.74 -35.25 12.07
N ASP A 419 -5.30 -34.10 12.58
CA ASP A 419 -5.88 -32.78 12.27
C ASP A 419 -5.33 -32.18 10.95
N SER A 420 -6.06 -31.24 10.36
CA SER A 420 -5.60 -30.50 9.18
C SER A 420 -4.64 -29.37 9.58
N VAL A 421 -3.37 -29.50 9.20
CA VAL A 421 -2.30 -28.58 9.59
C VAL A 421 -1.59 -27.94 8.39
N THR A 422 -0.88 -26.83 8.61
CA THR A 422 0.04 -26.25 7.62
C THR A 422 1.38 -27.00 7.61
N VAL A 423 2.25 -26.70 6.64
CA VAL A 423 3.59 -27.29 6.56
C VAL A 423 4.38 -27.04 7.84
N GLU A 424 4.35 -25.81 8.35
CA GLU A 424 5.14 -25.36 9.50
C GLU A 424 4.62 -26.02 10.79
N ALA A 425 3.30 -26.15 10.94
CA ALA A 425 2.70 -26.88 12.05
C ALA A 425 3.06 -28.38 12.03
N LEU A 426 3.10 -29.00 10.84
CA LEU A 426 3.53 -30.39 10.69
C LEU A 426 4.99 -30.58 11.13
N VAL A 427 5.87 -29.67 10.73
CA VAL A 427 7.29 -29.66 11.14
C VAL A 427 7.41 -29.51 12.67
N LEU A 428 6.63 -28.62 13.28
CA LEU A 428 6.60 -28.45 14.73
C LEU A 428 6.16 -29.72 15.46
N GLN A 429 5.12 -30.41 14.97
CA GLN A 429 4.68 -31.70 15.54
C GLN A 429 5.79 -32.76 15.45
N HIS A 430 6.48 -32.85 14.30
CA HIS A 430 7.59 -33.78 14.11
C HIS A 430 8.71 -33.56 15.14
N TYR A 431 9.21 -32.34 15.27
CA TYR A 431 10.28 -32.03 16.23
C TYR A 431 9.81 -32.12 17.69
N LYS A 432 8.54 -31.80 17.98
CA LYS A 432 7.94 -32.01 19.30
C LYS A 432 7.94 -33.49 19.71
N SER A 433 7.72 -34.42 18.78
CA SER A 433 7.80 -35.86 19.05
C SER A 433 9.22 -36.32 19.45
N GLN A 434 10.24 -35.54 19.09
CA GLN A 434 11.65 -35.76 19.45
C GLN A 434 12.07 -34.95 20.70
N GLY A 435 11.12 -34.30 21.39
CA GLY A 435 11.39 -33.55 22.63
C GLY A 435 11.78 -32.08 22.43
N TRP A 436 11.73 -31.56 21.20
CA TRP A 436 12.03 -30.15 20.94
C TRP A 436 10.82 -29.24 21.21
N HIS A 437 11.13 -27.99 21.55
CA HIS A 437 10.15 -26.92 21.70
C HIS A 437 10.41 -25.88 20.61
N GLY A 438 9.36 -25.44 19.92
CA GLY A 438 9.49 -24.49 18.82
C GLY A 438 8.22 -23.67 18.59
N ALA A 439 8.40 -22.55 17.92
CA ALA A 439 7.34 -21.66 17.47
C ALA A 439 7.58 -21.33 15.99
N HIS A 440 6.50 -21.10 15.24
CA HIS A 440 6.58 -20.61 13.87
C HIS A 440 6.14 -19.14 13.84
N ASP A 441 7.09 -18.24 13.55
CA ASP A 441 6.85 -16.79 13.66
C ASP A 441 7.60 -15.94 12.62
N GLU A 442 8.21 -16.58 11.61
CA GLU A 442 8.95 -15.91 10.52
C GLU A 442 10.01 -14.90 11.02
N GLY A 443 10.59 -15.15 12.19
CA GLY A 443 11.60 -14.29 12.81
C GLY A 443 11.05 -13.17 13.69
N ALA A 444 9.75 -13.17 14.02
CA ALA A 444 9.16 -12.21 14.94
C ALA A 444 9.84 -12.26 16.33
N SER A 445 10.09 -13.44 16.91
CA SER A 445 10.79 -13.56 18.19
C SER A 445 12.20 -12.96 18.15
N PHE A 446 12.93 -13.13 17.05
CA PHE A 446 14.25 -12.51 16.88
C PHE A 446 14.16 -10.99 16.78
N ARG A 447 13.17 -10.46 16.07
CA ARG A 447 12.93 -9.01 15.98
C ARG A 447 12.51 -8.42 17.32
N SER A 448 11.64 -9.09 18.07
CA SER A 448 11.24 -8.70 19.43
C SER A 448 12.44 -8.72 20.38
N LEU A 449 13.26 -9.77 20.34
CA LEU A 449 14.50 -9.86 21.12
C LEU A 449 15.45 -8.70 20.80
N LEU A 450 15.65 -8.41 19.51
CA LEU A 450 16.46 -7.27 19.09
C LEU A 450 15.90 -5.94 19.63
N GLY A 451 14.58 -5.75 19.56
CA GLY A 451 13.90 -4.58 20.10
C GLY A 451 14.09 -4.41 21.61
N LEU A 452 14.05 -5.51 22.37
CA LEU A 452 14.26 -5.49 23.83
C LEU A 452 15.73 -5.24 24.22
N LEU A 453 16.68 -5.72 23.41
CA LEU A 453 18.12 -5.53 23.68
C LEU A 453 18.62 -4.16 23.23
N LEU A 454 18.05 -3.60 22.16
CA LEU A 454 18.46 -2.31 21.60
C LEU A 454 17.48 -1.18 21.95
N TRP A 455 16.53 -1.38 22.87
CA TRP A 455 15.49 -0.40 23.15
C TRP A 455 16.04 1.01 23.38
N ASP A 456 16.97 1.15 24.33
CA ASP A 456 17.59 2.44 24.66
C ASP A 456 18.39 3.03 23.49
N VAL A 457 18.96 2.18 22.64
CA VAL A 457 19.72 2.58 21.46
C VAL A 457 18.81 3.08 20.34
N MET A 458 17.65 2.42 20.15
CA MET A 458 16.67 2.78 19.13
C MET A 458 16.07 4.17 19.37
N PHE A 459 15.81 4.51 20.64
CA PHE A 459 15.16 5.76 21.04
C PHE A 459 16.13 6.82 21.57
N LEU A 460 17.40 6.77 21.17
CA LEU A 460 18.36 7.83 21.45
C LEU A 460 17.88 9.18 20.88
N ASN A 461 18.02 10.24 21.68
CA ASN A 461 17.55 11.59 21.35
C ASN A 461 18.55 12.43 20.53
N ASP A 462 19.79 11.97 20.39
CA ASP A 462 20.89 12.70 19.74
C ASP A 462 20.99 12.46 18.22
N VAL A 463 20.21 11.51 17.68
CA VAL A 463 20.17 11.24 16.25
C VAL A 463 19.19 12.20 15.56
N PRO A 464 19.66 13.09 14.66
CA PRO A 464 18.82 14.12 14.08
C PRO A 464 17.79 13.55 13.09
N ASP A 465 16.62 14.18 13.05
CA ASP A 465 15.55 13.97 12.06
C ASP A 465 14.88 12.57 12.05
N VAL A 466 15.31 11.60 12.86
CA VAL A 466 14.74 10.24 12.84
C VAL A 466 13.36 10.12 13.50
N PHE A 467 12.99 11.11 14.33
CA PHE A 467 11.66 11.28 14.88
C PHE A 467 11.06 12.62 14.41
N GLN A 468 10.04 12.55 13.57
CA GLN A 468 9.34 13.67 12.94
C GLN A 468 7.92 13.87 13.49
N THR A 469 7.31 12.84 14.07
CA THR A 469 5.98 12.89 14.66
C THR A 469 5.95 12.19 16.03
N PRO A 470 5.03 12.58 16.95
CA PRO A 470 4.90 11.93 18.25
C PRO A 470 4.28 10.51 18.16
N PHE A 471 3.89 10.08 16.97
CA PHE A 471 3.24 8.80 16.72
C PHE A 471 4.14 7.90 15.86
N GLN A 472 5.38 7.72 16.28
CA GLN A 472 6.32 6.78 15.66
C GLN A 472 6.56 5.60 16.58
N SER A 473 6.40 4.39 16.07
CA SER A 473 6.76 3.15 16.77
C SER A 473 8.26 2.82 16.66
N ARG A 474 8.97 3.46 15.73
CA ARG A 474 10.40 3.27 15.48
C ARG A 474 11.02 4.53 14.84
N PRO A 475 12.34 4.74 14.96
CA PRO A 475 13.01 5.79 14.21
C PRO A 475 12.96 5.52 12.69
N LEU A 476 12.92 6.58 11.88
CA LEU A 476 12.73 6.48 10.43
C LEU A 476 13.87 5.76 9.71
N ASP A 477 15.08 5.79 10.27
CA ASP A 477 16.26 5.11 9.74
C ASP A 477 16.33 3.61 10.11
N MET A 478 15.47 3.12 11.00
CA MET A 478 15.36 1.69 11.31
C MET A 478 14.53 0.96 10.26
N ASP A 479 15.09 0.86 9.07
CA ASP A 479 14.53 0.13 7.94
C ASP A 479 15.66 -0.60 7.23
N MET A 480 15.39 -1.77 6.65
CA MET A 480 16.40 -2.54 5.90
C MET A 480 17.14 -1.68 4.87
N ARG A 481 16.42 -0.75 4.23
CA ARG A 481 16.94 0.19 3.22
C ARG A 481 18.02 1.14 3.75
N TYR A 482 18.02 1.42 5.05
CA TYR A 482 18.90 2.39 5.70
C TYR A 482 19.68 1.78 6.87
N SER A 483 19.85 0.46 6.87
CA SER A 483 20.53 -0.29 7.93
C SER A 483 21.94 0.23 8.23
N ASP A 484 22.72 0.56 7.19
CA ASP A 484 24.04 1.18 7.33
C ASP A 484 23.95 2.55 8.03
N HIS A 485 22.95 3.37 7.71
CA HIS A 485 22.74 4.66 8.37
C HIS A 485 22.37 4.46 9.84
N PHE A 486 21.43 3.56 10.13
CA PHE A 486 21.00 3.26 11.50
C PHE A 486 22.18 2.80 12.37
N TYR A 487 23.01 1.89 11.84
CA TYR A 487 24.20 1.41 12.54
C TYR A 487 25.22 2.53 12.74
N ASN A 488 25.62 3.22 11.66
CA ASN A 488 26.66 4.25 11.73
C ASN A 488 26.29 5.42 12.66
N ALA A 489 25.02 5.81 12.69
CA ALA A 489 24.52 6.86 13.58
C ALA A 489 24.58 6.46 15.07
N ARG A 490 24.67 5.16 15.38
CA ARG A 490 24.60 4.60 16.74
C ARG A 490 25.74 3.60 17.03
N ALA A 491 26.81 3.61 16.25
CA ALA A 491 27.80 2.53 16.23
C ALA A 491 28.39 2.26 17.62
N ALA A 492 28.82 3.32 18.32
CA ALA A 492 29.38 3.19 19.67
C ALA A 492 28.39 2.55 20.67
N ALA A 493 27.10 2.91 20.60
CA ALA A 493 26.08 2.37 21.49
C ALA A 493 25.72 0.91 21.14
N ILE A 494 25.63 0.60 19.85
CA ILE A 494 25.39 -0.76 19.36
C ILE A 494 26.57 -1.67 19.73
N ASP A 495 27.80 -1.23 19.50
CA ASP A 495 29.00 -2.00 19.81
C ASP A 495 29.14 -2.25 21.31
N ALA A 496 28.78 -1.28 22.16
CA ALA A 496 28.71 -1.46 23.60
C ALA A 496 27.68 -2.53 24.02
N VAL A 497 26.50 -2.54 23.38
CA VAL A 497 25.48 -3.59 23.57
C VAL A 497 26.03 -4.96 23.14
N VAL A 498 26.69 -5.05 22.00
CA VAL A 498 27.30 -6.31 21.52
C VAL A 498 28.39 -6.80 22.48
N MET A 499 29.22 -5.91 23.02
CA MET A 499 30.21 -6.28 24.04
C MET A 499 29.55 -6.77 25.33
N LYS A 500 28.51 -6.08 25.80
CA LYS A 500 27.72 -6.50 26.97
C LYS A 500 27.09 -7.87 26.73
N LEU A 501 26.54 -8.13 25.56
CA LEU A 501 25.97 -9.44 25.19
C LEU A 501 27.02 -10.55 25.26
N ARG A 502 28.23 -10.32 24.77
CA ARG A 502 29.33 -11.30 24.83
C ARG A 502 29.79 -11.62 26.25
N ALA A 503 29.68 -10.66 27.16
CA ALA A 503 30.13 -10.81 28.55
C ALA A 503 29.05 -11.33 29.51
N SER A 504 27.78 -11.27 29.12
CA SER A 504 26.64 -11.57 29.99
C SER A 504 26.42 -13.08 30.13
N SER A 505 26.13 -13.55 31.35
CA SER A 505 25.63 -14.92 31.54
C SER A 505 24.19 -15.05 31.03
N ALA A 506 23.70 -16.28 30.84
CA ALA A 506 22.30 -16.50 30.47
C ALA A 506 21.32 -15.89 31.47
N LEU A 507 21.66 -15.91 32.77
CA LEU A 507 20.82 -15.36 33.83
C LEU A 507 20.79 -13.82 33.77
N ASP A 508 21.93 -13.18 33.54
CA ASP A 508 22.01 -11.72 33.37
C ASP A 508 21.26 -11.25 32.13
N LEU A 509 21.33 -12.01 31.04
CA LEU A 509 20.60 -11.72 29.81
C LEU A 509 19.08 -11.81 30.03
N CYS A 510 18.60 -12.85 30.72
CA CYS A 510 17.19 -12.97 31.08
C CYS A 510 16.73 -11.80 31.97
N ALA A 511 17.53 -11.43 32.98
CA ALA A 511 17.21 -10.31 33.87
C ALA A 511 17.14 -8.98 33.10
N TRP A 512 18.07 -8.75 32.17
CA TRP A 512 18.07 -7.56 31.32
C TRP A 512 16.83 -7.51 30.42
N ILE A 513 16.53 -8.58 29.69
CA ILE A 513 15.34 -8.65 28.81
C ILE A 513 14.05 -8.42 29.62
N ALA A 514 13.94 -9.06 30.79
CA ALA A 514 12.79 -8.88 31.68
C ALA A 514 12.66 -7.44 32.17
N ALA A 515 13.76 -6.78 32.53
CA ALA A 515 13.75 -5.39 32.94
C ALA A 515 13.24 -4.47 31.81
N THR A 516 13.74 -4.64 30.57
CA THR A 516 13.26 -3.86 29.42
C THR A 516 11.77 -4.13 29.16
N TRP A 517 11.36 -5.40 29.18
CA TRP A 517 9.96 -5.78 28.99
C TRP A 517 9.05 -5.09 30.01
N HIS A 518 9.36 -5.18 31.30
CA HIS A 518 8.54 -4.56 32.35
C HIS A 518 8.48 -3.04 32.25
N ALA A 519 9.54 -2.39 31.76
CA ALA A 519 9.55 -0.94 31.54
C ALA A 519 8.70 -0.49 30.34
N HIS A 520 8.50 -1.36 29.34
CA HIS A 520 7.96 -0.96 28.03
C HIS A 520 6.78 -1.79 27.51
N GLN A 521 6.29 -2.79 28.24
CA GLN A 521 5.18 -3.68 27.82
C GLN A 521 3.87 -2.96 27.46
N ASP A 522 3.63 -1.75 27.98
CA ASP A 522 2.44 -0.95 27.68
C ASP A 522 2.63 0.00 26.48
N GLN A 523 3.80 -0.07 25.82
CA GLN A 523 4.14 0.78 24.67
C GLN A 523 3.88 0.06 23.34
N TYR A 524 3.52 0.83 22.32
CA TYR A 524 3.19 0.33 20.99
C TYR A 524 4.42 -0.35 20.39
N GLU A 525 4.32 -1.66 20.18
CA GLU A 525 5.41 -2.49 19.71
C GLU A 525 5.82 -2.17 18.27
N ILE A 526 7.09 -2.45 17.98
CA ILE A 526 7.65 -2.49 16.63
C ILE A 526 7.18 -3.79 15.97
N GLY A 527 6.15 -3.71 15.11
CA GLY A 527 5.68 -4.84 14.29
C GLY A 527 6.66 -5.27 13.19
#